data_AF-A0A7K2AT14-F1
#
_entry.id   AF-A0A7K2AT14-F1
#
_cell.length_a   1.000
_cell.length_b   1.000
_cell.length_c   1.000
_cell.angle_alpha   90.00
_cell.angle_beta   90.00
_cell.angle_gamma   90.00
#
_symmetry.space_group_name_H-M   'P 1'
#
loop_
_entity.id
_entity.type
_entity.pdbx_description
1 polymer ?
#
loop_
_entity_poly.entity_id
_entity_poly.type
_entity_poly.pdbx_seq_one_letter_code
_entity_poly.pdbx_strand_id
1 'polypeptide(L)'
;MGGRRHHAVPDPGGRPGGVRRGRFHHPLNAPAAETAVSFLWGAGASSVSAEGVAPAADWSVWERDGRAPRSGDGAGFARDFRDDLAQLARLGLNSLRLTVEWARVEPAAGRPDGDALDRYLDIVDAAVAEGLGVWITLQHTSLP
;
A
#
# COMPACT_ATOMS: atom_id res chain seq x y z
N MET A 1 28.34 -39.86 -51.41
CA MET A 1 28.21 -38.39 -51.55
C MET A 1 26.96 -37.98 -50.78
N GLY A 2 27.10 -37.17 -49.72
CA GLY A 2 25.98 -36.76 -48.87
C GLY A 2 26.24 -36.98 -47.38
N GLY A 3 27.08 -36.14 -46.78
CA GLY A 3 27.32 -36.14 -45.34
C GLY A 3 26.07 -35.73 -44.57
N ARG A 4 25.79 -36.42 -43.47
CA ARG A 4 24.82 -35.98 -42.47
C ARG A 4 25.54 -35.81 -41.14
N ARG A 5 25.46 -34.58 -40.66
CA ARG A 5 26.13 -34.03 -39.49
C ARG A 5 25.54 -34.66 -38.24
N HIS A 6 26.39 -35.10 -37.31
CA HIS A 6 25.96 -35.43 -35.96
C HIS A 6 25.48 -34.14 -35.28
N HIS A 7 24.18 -34.05 -35.00
CA HIS A 7 23.64 -33.07 -34.08
C HIS A 7 24.00 -33.50 -32.66
N ALA A 8 24.89 -32.75 -32.01
CA ALA A 8 25.10 -32.85 -30.58
C ALA A 8 23.88 -32.29 -29.85
N VAL A 9 23.34 -33.06 -28.89
CA VAL A 9 22.31 -32.61 -27.94
C VAL A 9 23.00 -31.74 -26.89
N PRO A 10 22.52 -30.52 -26.57
CA PRO A 10 23.10 -29.72 -25.50
C PRO A 10 22.67 -30.25 -24.12
N ASP A 11 23.62 -30.19 -23.20
CA ASP A 11 23.52 -30.47 -21.76
C ASP A 11 22.48 -29.55 -21.07
N PRO A 12 21.51 -30.07 -20.28
CA PRO A 12 20.54 -29.24 -19.55
C PRO A 12 21.10 -28.63 -18.24
N GLY A 13 22.39 -28.81 -17.92
CA GLY A 13 23.00 -28.37 -16.68
C GLY A 13 23.44 -26.90 -16.63
N GLY A 14 22.51 -25.95 -16.64
CA GLY A 14 22.80 -24.53 -16.45
C GLY A 14 21.79 -23.82 -15.55
N ARG A 15 22.11 -23.66 -14.26
CA ARG A 15 21.31 -22.83 -13.33
C ARG A 15 21.22 -21.40 -13.90
N PRO A 16 20.04 -20.78 -14.05
CA PRO A 16 19.96 -19.39 -14.44
C PRO A 16 20.68 -18.54 -13.38
N GLY A 17 21.64 -17.75 -13.87
CA GLY A 17 22.51 -16.91 -13.06
C GLY A 17 21.70 -16.03 -12.13
N GLY A 18 22.09 -16.02 -10.86
CA GLY A 18 21.48 -15.17 -9.85
C GLY A 18 21.48 -13.72 -10.30
N VAL A 19 20.29 -13.12 -10.32
CA VAL A 19 20.13 -11.68 -10.38
C VAL A 19 20.96 -11.11 -9.23
N ARG A 20 22.04 -10.39 -9.57
CA ARG A 20 22.79 -9.63 -8.56
C ARG A 20 21.80 -8.65 -7.95
N ARG A 21 21.34 -8.92 -6.72
CA ARG A 21 20.67 -7.92 -5.89
C ARG A 21 21.63 -6.74 -5.79
N GLY A 22 21.37 -5.68 -6.54
CA GLY A 22 22.07 -4.42 -6.36
C GLY A 22 21.92 -4.04 -4.90
N ARG A 23 23.05 -3.86 -4.20
CA ARG A 23 23.03 -3.14 -2.93
C ARG A 23 22.67 -1.70 -3.27
N PHE A 24 21.39 -1.36 -3.11
CA PHE A 24 21.02 0.02 -2.93
C PHE A 24 21.68 0.46 -1.63
N HIS A 25 22.72 1.29 -1.73
CA HIS A 25 23.23 2.01 -0.58
C HIS A 25 22.13 2.96 -0.14
N HIS A 26 21.44 2.60 0.94
CA HIS A 26 20.40 3.42 1.54
C HIS A 26 21.08 4.62 2.24
N PRO A 27 20.90 5.86 1.77
CA PRO A 27 21.64 7.02 2.31
C PRO A 27 21.15 7.46 3.69
N LEU A 28 20.22 6.75 4.32
CA LEU A 28 19.59 7.17 5.58
C LEU A 28 20.22 6.55 6.84
N ASN A 29 21.25 5.71 6.71
CA ASN A 29 21.90 5.08 7.87
C ASN A 29 23.20 5.79 8.28
N ALA A 30 23.16 7.13 8.36
CA ALA A 30 24.15 7.88 9.13
C ALA A 30 23.78 7.77 10.62
N PRO A 31 24.74 7.61 11.55
CA PRO A 31 24.42 7.62 12.98
C PRO A 31 23.87 9.00 13.34
N ALA A 32 22.56 9.08 13.58
CA ALA A 32 21.91 10.30 14.02
C ALA A 32 22.43 10.66 15.42
N ALA A 33 22.89 11.89 15.59
CA ALA A 33 23.14 12.45 16.91
C ALA A 33 21.87 12.34 17.77
N GLU A 34 22.04 11.98 19.04
CA GLU A 34 21.04 11.50 20.02
C GLU A 34 19.89 12.48 20.36
N THR A 35 19.70 13.54 19.59
CA THR A 35 18.65 14.56 19.79
C THR A 35 17.97 15.05 18.51
N ALA A 36 18.27 14.48 17.34
CA ALA A 36 17.62 14.89 16.08
C ALA A 36 16.33 14.09 15.86
N VAL A 37 15.17 14.76 15.98
CA VAL A 37 13.93 14.25 15.37
C VAL A 37 14.19 14.11 13.88
N SER A 38 14.12 12.89 13.35
CA SER A 38 14.32 12.63 11.94
C SER A 38 13.18 13.27 11.13
N PHE A 39 13.52 13.90 10.01
CA PHE A 39 12.52 14.47 9.11
C PHE A 39 11.65 13.34 8.55
N LEU A 40 10.32 13.53 8.53
CA LEU A 40 9.39 12.54 8.03
C LEU A 40 9.20 12.68 6.51
N TRP A 41 9.56 11.63 5.78
CA TRP A 41 9.28 11.46 4.36
C TRP A 41 8.23 10.36 4.24
N GLY A 42 7.03 10.73 3.80
CA GLY A 42 5.91 9.81 3.75
C GLY A 42 5.04 9.94 2.52
N ALA A 43 4.12 9.01 2.38
CA ALA A 43 3.07 9.02 1.37
C ALA A 43 1.69 9.07 2.04
N GLY A 44 0.69 9.55 1.30
CA GLY A 44 -0.68 9.56 1.76
C GLY A 44 -1.65 9.69 0.61
N ALA A 45 -2.82 9.07 0.77
CA ALA A 45 -3.92 9.11 -0.17
C ALA A 45 -5.23 9.26 0.60
N SER A 46 -6.32 9.66 -0.06
CA SER A 46 -7.65 9.57 0.55
C SER A 46 -8.12 8.12 0.55
N SER A 47 -9.01 7.76 1.46
CA SER A 47 -9.66 6.44 1.46
C SER A 47 -10.35 6.17 0.12
N VAL A 48 -11.06 7.17 -0.43
CA VAL A 48 -11.74 7.06 -1.73
C VAL A 48 -10.76 6.73 -2.87
N SER A 49 -9.59 7.40 -2.93
CA SER A 49 -8.61 7.10 -3.97
C SER A 49 -7.83 5.80 -3.73
N ALA A 50 -7.65 5.39 -2.47
CA ALA A 50 -6.84 4.23 -2.11
C ALA A 50 -7.65 2.92 -2.12
N GLU A 51 -8.83 2.95 -1.53
CA GLU A 51 -9.68 1.78 -1.22
C GLU A 51 -11.04 1.82 -1.93
N GLY A 52 -11.40 2.94 -2.56
CA GLY A 52 -12.76 3.16 -3.06
C GLY A 52 -13.71 3.69 -1.99
N VAL A 53 -14.78 4.34 -2.42
CA VAL A 53 -15.78 4.93 -1.51
C VAL A 53 -16.60 3.85 -0.80
N ALA A 54 -16.85 4.03 0.51
CA ALA A 54 -17.76 3.15 1.24
C ALA A 54 -19.21 3.30 0.73
N PRO A 55 -20.00 2.22 0.61
CA PRO A 55 -21.38 2.28 0.11
C PRO A 55 -22.33 3.13 0.97
N ALA A 56 -22.05 3.27 2.26
CA ALA A 56 -22.84 4.10 3.16
C ALA A 56 -22.52 5.60 3.03
N ALA A 57 -21.44 5.98 2.35
CA ALA A 57 -21.01 7.37 2.29
C ALA A 57 -21.87 8.23 1.34
N ASP A 58 -21.96 9.52 1.62
CA ASP A 58 -22.56 10.55 0.76
C ASP A 58 -21.93 10.58 -0.65
N TRP A 59 -20.62 10.38 -0.74
CA TRP A 59 -19.88 10.37 -1.98
C TRP A 59 -20.28 9.20 -2.88
N SER A 60 -20.74 8.07 -2.29
CA SER A 60 -21.29 6.94 -3.05
C SER A 60 -22.59 7.31 -3.77
N VAL A 61 -23.37 8.26 -3.23
CA VAL A 61 -24.57 8.81 -3.87
C VAL A 61 -24.16 9.65 -5.07
N TRP A 62 -23.14 10.50 -4.92
CA TRP A 62 -22.63 11.34 -6.01
C TRP A 62 -22.09 10.50 -7.17
N GLU A 63 -21.39 9.41 -6.86
CA GLU A 63 -20.95 8.43 -7.86
C GLU A 63 -22.14 7.75 -8.56
N ARG A 64 -23.18 7.37 -7.81
CA ARG A 64 -24.40 6.76 -8.37
C ARG A 64 -25.16 7.69 -9.31
N ASP A 65 -25.23 8.96 -8.95
CA ASP A 65 -25.93 10.00 -9.71
C ASP A 65 -25.11 10.53 -10.90
N GLY A 66 -23.90 10.00 -11.12
CA GLY A 66 -23.00 10.47 -12.19
C GLY A 66 -22.42 11.87 -11.94
N ARG A 67 -22.47 12.35 -10.70
CA ARG A 67 -21.94 13.65 -10.26
C ARG A 67 -20.45 13.58 -9.88
N ALA A 68 -19.93 12.38 -9.68
CA ALA A 68 -18.52 12.09 -9.47
C ALA A 68 -18.10 10.83 -10.27
N PRO A 69 -16.82 10.72 -10.68
CA PRO A 69 -16.30 9.48 -11.26
C PRO A 69 -16.40 8.32 -10.28
N ARG A 70 -16.64 7.10 -10.80
CA ARG A 70 -16.65 5.88 -9.99
C ARG A 70 -15.25 5.61 -9.42
N SER A 71 -15.15 5.43 -8.11
CA SER A 71 -13.88 5.07 -7.46
C SER A 71 -13.55 3.59 -7.58
N GLY A 72 -14.56 2.71 -7.70
CA GLY A 72 -14.33 1.26 -7.77
C GLY A 72 -13.61 0.76 -6.52
N ASP A 73 -12.54 -0.02 -6.70
CA ASP A 73 -11.68 -0.48 -5.59
C ASP A 73 -10.54 0.53 -5.26
N GLY A 74 -10.65 1.76 -5.76
CA GLY A 74 -9.59 2.77 -5.67
C GLY A 74 -8.33 2.32 -6.39
N ALA A 75 -7.19 2.48 -5.73
CA ALA A 75 -5.89 1.99 -6.18
C ALA A 75 -5.63 0.52 -5.80
N GLY A 76 -6.58 -0.16 -5.15
CA GLY A 76 -6.44 -1.55 -4.69
C GLY A 76 -5.79 -1.69 -3.32
N PHE A 77 -5.52 -0.59 -2.61
CA PHE A 77 -4.89 -0.60 -1.28
C PHE A 77 -5.66 -1.51 -0.32
N ALA A 78 -6.98 -1.62 -0.52
CA ALA A 78 -7.80 -2.41 0.36
C ALA A 78 -7.39 -3.90 0.39
N ARG A 79 -6.95 -4.43 -0.75
CA ARG A 79 -6.50 -5.80 -0.91
C ARG A 79 -4.99 -5.92 -0.69
N ASP A 80 -4.24 -4.94 -1.17
CA ASP A 80 -2.80 -5.05 -1.40
C ASP A 80 -1.94 -4.29 -0.36
N PHE A 81 -2.55 -3.78 0.73
CA PHE A 81 -1.87 -2.89 1.69
C PHE A 81 -0.54 -3.43 2.22
N ARG A 82 -0.39 -4.75 2.47
CA ARG A 82 0.88 -5.30 2.96
C ARG A 82 2.01 -5.13 1.95
N ASP A 83 1.74 -5.40 0.68
CA ASP A 83 2.71 -5.23 -0.39
C ASP A 83 2.99 -3.74 -0.65
N ASP A 84 1.97 -2.89 -0.54
CA ASP A 84 2.13 -1.44 -0.66
C ASP A 84 3.02 -0.88 0.46
N LEU A 85 2.78 -1.25 1.72
CA LEU A 85 3.57 -0.81 2.87
C LEU A 85 5.04 -1.25 2.76
N ALA A 86 5.28 -2.51 2.39
CA ALA A 86 6.63 -3.01 2.15
C ALA A 86 7.32 -2.24 1.01
N GLN A 87 6.59 -1.83 -0.03
CA GLN A 87 7.12 -0.98 -1.09
C GLN A 87 7.49 0.42 -0.59
N LEU A 88 6.63 1.08 0.20
CA LEU A 88 6.91 2.39 0.79
C LEU A 88 8.20 2.36 1.63
N ALA A 89 8.35 1.35 2.49
CA ALA A 89 9.55 1.17 3.30
C ALA A 89 10.80 0.93 2.42
N ARG A 90 10.69 0.10 1.37
CA ARG A 90 11.79 -0.15 0.42
C ARG A 90 12.22 1.10 -0.37
N LEU A 91 11.31 2.06 -0.59
CA LEU A 91 11.61 3.35 -1.20
C LEU A 91 12.32 4.33 -0.23
N GLY A 92 12.42 3.97 1.06
CA GLY A 92 13.02 4.81 2.09
C GLY A 92 12.07 5.83 2.70
N LEU A 93 10.76 5.63 2.53
CA LEU A 93 9.77 6.39 3.29
C LEU A 93 9.74 5.87 4.73
N ASN A 94 9.49 6.76 5.66
CA ASN A 94 9.42 6.48 7.10
C ASN A 94 8.06 6.85 7.71
N SER A 95 7.10 7.27 6.90
CA SER A 95 5.76 7.61 7.37
C SER A 95 4.67 7.31 6.34
N LEU A 96 3.48 7.00 6.85
CA LEU A 96 2.24 6.81 6.09
C LEU A 96 1.15 7.71 6.68
N ARG A 97 0.49 8.51 5.83
CA ARG A 97 -0.77 9.17 6.19
C ARG A 97 -1.95 8.32 5.69
N LEU A 98 -2.66 7.72 6.63
CA LEU A 98 -3.80 6.84 6.40
C LEU A 98 -5.11 7.57 6.72
N THR A 99 -6.10 7.49 5.84
CA THR A 99 -7.47 7.95 6.13
C THR A 99 -8.31 6.79 6.64
N VAL A 100 -8.99 6.99 7.78
CA VAL A 100 -10.05 6.08 8.25
C VAL A 100 -11.38 6.64 7.74
N GLU A 101 -12.03 5.92 6.83
CA GLU A 101 -13.31 6.37 6.27
C GLU A 101 -14.44 6.18 7.28
N TRP A 102 -15.05 7.28 7.73
CA TRP A 102 -16.12 7.27 8.74
C TRP A 102 -17.27 6.35 8.34
N ALA A 103 -17.79 6.48 7.11
CA ALA A 103 -18.90 5.65 6.62
C ALA A 103 -18.59 4.14 6.58
N ARG A 104 -17.32 3.75 6.68
CA ARG A 104 -16.90 2.34 6.81
C ARG A 104 -16.88 1.87 8.25
N VAL A 105 -16.39 2.70 9.17
CA VAL A 105 -16.30 2.35 10.61
C VAL A 105 -17.61 2.58 11.37
N GLU A 106 -18.50 3.42 10.87
CA GLU A 106 -19.83 3.68 11.41
C GLU A 106 -20.82 3.87 10.23
N PRO A 107 -21.26 2.78 9.58
CA PRO A 107 -22.14 2.85 8.41
C PRO A 107 -23.56 3.35 8.72
N ALA A 108 -23.93 3.43 10.00
CA ALA A 108 -25.16 4.04 10.46
C ALA A 108 -24.94 4.68 11.84
N ALA A 109 -25.59 5.81 12.11
CA ALA A 109 -25.41 6.57 13.34
C ALA A 109 -25.53 5.69 14.60
N GLY A 110 -24.50 5.70 15.43
CA GLY A 110 -24.36 4.92 16.66
C GLY A 110 -24.11 3.42 16.45
N ARG A 111 -23.79 2.97 15.23
CA ARG A 111 -23.54 1.56 14.89
C ARG A 111 -22.13 1.38 14.33
N PRO A 112 -21.11 1.25 15.20
CA PRO A 112 -19.76 0.97 14.75
C PRO A 112 -19.65 -0.43 14.14
N ASP A 113 -18.83 -0.56 13.11
CA ASP A 113 -18.48 -1.83 12.45
C ASP A 113 -17.12 -2.33 13.00
N GLY A 114 -17.16 -3.41 13.78
CA GLY A 114 -15.97 -4.00 14.40
C GLY A 114 -15.00 -4.58 13.38
N ASP A 115 -15.50 -5.21 12.32
CA ASP A 115 -14.65 -5.82 11.29
C ASP A 115 -13.89 -4.73 10.51
N ALA A 116 -14.55 -3.59 10.26
CA ALA A 116 -13.90 -2.43 9.67
C ALA A 116 -12.80 -1.84 10.56
N LEU A 117 -13.03 -1.77 11.88
CA LEU A 117 -12.03 -1.30 12.84
C LEU A 117 -10.84 -2.25 12.93
N ASP A 118 -11.09 -3.55 13.04
CA ASP A 118 -10.04 -4.59 13.09
C ASP A 118 -9.16 -4.56 11.84
N ARG A 119 -9.75 -4.28 10.68
CA ARG A 119 -9.01 -4.10 9.43
C ARG A 119 -8.10 -2.86 9.46
N TYR A 120 -8.55 -1.72 9.97
CA TYR A 120 -7.68 -0.54 10.10
C TYR A 120 -6.56 -0.78 11.11
N LEU A 121 -6.83 -1.53 12.19
CA LEU A 121 -5.80 -1.95 13.14
C LEU A 121 -4.75 -2.84 12.46
N ASP A 122 -5.16 -3.82 11.65
CA ASP A 122 -4.25 -4.68 10.88
C ASP A 122 -3.37 -3.86 9.90
N ILE A 123 -3.93 -2.83 9.25
CA ILE A 123 -3.16 -1.92 8.40
C ILE A 123 -2.11 -1.15 9.22
N VAL A 124 -2.49 -0.63 10.40
CA VAL A 124 -1.59 0.11 11.28
C VAL A 124 -0.47 -0.80 11.78
N ASP A 125 -0.80 -2.01 12.24
CA ASP A 125 0.17 -2.99 12.73
C ASP A 125 1.14 -3.40 11.62
N ALA A 126 0.65 -3.64 10.41
CA ALA A 126 1.49 -3.93 9.26
C ALA A 126 2.43 -2.75 8.91
N ALA A 127 1.94 -1.51 8.98
CA ALA A 127 2.76 -0.33 8.69
C ALA A 127 3.88 -0.16 9.73
N VAL A 128 3.56 -0.35 11.01
CA VAL A 128 4.53 -0.30 12.11
C VAL A 128 5.56 -1.42 11.97
N ALA A 129 5.15 -2.63 11.57
CA ALA A 129 6.05 -3.76 11.34
C ALA A 129 7.08 -3.47 10.22
N GLU A 130 6.72 -2.68 9.22
CA GLU A 130 7.62 -2.20 8.15
C GLU A 130 8.45 -0.96 8.57
N GLY A 131 8.29 -0.46 9.80
CA GLY A 131 9.02 0.70 10.32
C GLY A 131 8.44 2.05 9.90
N LEU A 132 7.18 2.11 9.47
CA LEU A 132 6.50 3.34 9.07
C LEU A 132 5.77 3.98 10.27
N GLY A 133 5.99 5.27 10.50
CA GLY A 133 5.17 6.06 11.41
C GLY A 133 3.80 6.40 10.79
N VAL A 134 2.71 6.07 11.47
CA VAL A 134 1.35 6.26 10.93
C VAL A 134 0.69 7.56 11.42
N TRP A 135 0.12 8.32 10.48
CA TRP A 135 -0.62 9.55 10.70
C TRP A 135 -2.07 9.37 10.28
N ILE A 136 -2.98 9.33 11.24
CA ILE A 136 -4.40 9.08 10.98
C ILE A 136 -5.12 10.38 10.59
N THR A 137 -5.86 10.31 9.48
CA THR A 137 -6.79 11.34 9.02
C THR A 137 -8.22 10.85 9.27
N LEU A 138 -8.96 11.53 10.14
CA LEU A 138 -10.32 11.14 10.54
C LEU A 138 -11.41 11.56 9.54
N GLN A 139 -11.15 12.58 8.73
CA GLN A 139 -12.09 13.06 7.72
C GLN A 139 -11.34 13.50 6.47
N HIS A 140 -11.68 12.91 5.33
CA HIS A 140 -11.14 13.29 4.03
C HIS A 140 -12.12 12.87 2.92
N THR A 141 -12.66 13.86 2.20
CA THR A 141 -13.59 13.68 1.06
C THR A 141 -15.02 13.29 1.45
N SER A 142 -15.25 12.11 2.03
CA SER A 142 -16.59 11.57 2.27
C SER A 142 -17.10 11.77 3.70
N LEU A 143 -18.42 11.67 3.87
CA LEU A 143 -19.15 11.60 5.13
C LEU A 143 -20.14 10.41 5.10
N PRO A 144 -20.54 9.84 6.25
CA PRO A 144 -21.63 8.85 6.33
C PRO A 144 -22.98 9.41 5.90
#